data_AF-A0A398BD17-F1
#
_entry.id   AF-A0A398BD17-F1
#
_cell.length_a   1.000
_cell.length_b   1.000
_cell.length_c   1.000
_cell.angle_alpha   90.00
_cell.angle_beta   90.00
_cell.angle_gamma   90.00
#
_symmetry.space_group_name_H-M   'P 1'
#
loop_
_entity.id
_entity.type
_entity.pdbx_description
1 polymer ?
#
loop_
_entity_poly.entity_id
_entity_poly.type
_entity_poly.pdbx_seq_one_letter_code
_entity_poly.pdbx_strand_id
1 'polypeptide(L)'
;MKENSYRESLAEWCEEISFTWESALGQPKDLFDDTVQKHWCDRLFLLKKEAEADNNMSDTELYNKAAALHDELTSILSRDGRHEDERVQPVPVGGHRLPSLPYRYDALEPVISEEIMRLHHLKHHQTYVDGLNKAEKEMQKARENGDFGLIKHWEREAAFHGSGHYLHTIFWSNMSPDGGGEPSGQLSQAIKTAFGSFEKFKKHFSEAAKNVEAVGWAILVWAPRSHRLEILTAEKHQNLTQWDVIPLLVLDVWEHAYYLQYKNERAKYVEQWWKVVNWRDVGKRFKEAKTIMWQPY
;
A
#
# COMPACT_ATOMS: atom_id res chain seq x y z
N MET A 1 8.44 28.64 2.47
CA MET A 1 8.44 27.50 3.42
C MET A 1 9.88 27.06 3.54
N LYS A 2 10.41 26.87 4.75
CA LYS A 2 11.75 26.26 4.90
C LYS A 2 11.58 24.80 4.47
N GLU A 3 12.37 24.33 3.52
CA GLU A 3 12.52 22.88 3.29
C GLU A 3 12.94 22.26 4.63
N ASN A 4 12.11 21.36 5.16
CA ASN A 4 12.54 20.49 6.24
C ASN A 4 13.65 19.62 5.69
N SER A 5 14.75 19.49 6.43
CA SER A 5 15.83 18.58 6.07
C SER A 5 15.33 17.13 6.14
N TYR A 6 15.89 16.23 5.32
CA TYR A 6 15.60 14.78 5.33
C TYR A 6 15.52 14.21 6.75
N ARG A 7 16.41 14.68 7.62
CA ARG A 7 16.54 14.25 9.02
C ARG A 7 15.38 14.68 9.91
N GLU A 8 14.88 15.90 9.74
CA GLU A 8 13.71 16.41 10.47
C GLU A 8 12.46 15.60 10.11
N SER A 9 12.20 15.39 8.81
CA SER A 9 11.09 14.54 8.35
C SER A 9 11.20 13.10 8.89
N LEU A 10 12.41 12.55 9.00
CA LEU A 10 12.62 11.20 9.55
C LEU A 10 12.31 11.11 11.04
N ALA A 11 12.66 12.14 11.80
CA ALA A 11 12.31 12.23 13.21
C ALA A 11 10.77 12.27 13.38
N GLU A 12 10.06 13.04 12.55
CA GLU A 12 8.59 13.07 12.51
C GLU A 12 8.00 11.69 12.18
N TRP A 13 8.53 10.99 11.16
CA TRP A 13 8.09 9.63 10.82
C TRP A 13 8.29 8.65 11.97
N CYS A 14 9.39 8.75 12.72
CA CYS A 14 9.62 7.92 13.90
C CYS A 14 8.57 8.17 15.00
N GLU A 15 8.13 9.42 15.19
CA GLU A 15 7.06 9.76 16.13
C GLU A 15 5.70 9.20 15.69
N GLU A 16 5.36 9.35 14.41
CA GLU A 16 4.12 8.80 13.84
C GLU A 16 4.06 7.27 14.01
N ILE A 17 5.15 6.57 13.70
CA ILE A 17 5.27 5.12 13.84
C ILE A 17 5.19 4.67 15.30
N SER A 18 5.80 5.43 16.23
CA SER A 18 5.68 5.17 17.67
C SER A 18 4.22 5.28 18.13
N PHE A 19 3.49 6.29 17.67
CA PHE A 19 2.07 6.43 18.00
C PHE A 19 1.22 5.31 17.41
N THR A 20 1.48 4.89 16.16
CA THR A 20 0.81 3.71 15.56
C THR A 20 1.04 2.46 16.42
N TRP A 21 2.27 2.24 16.86
CA TRP A 21 2.64 1.13 17.74
C TRP A 21 1.92 1.18 19.09
N GLU A 22 1.92 2.32 19.77
CA GLU A 22 1.21 2.51 21.06
C GLU A 22 -0.31 2.30 20.92
N SER A 23 -0.91 2.80 19.85
CA SER A 23 -2.33 2.63 19.55
C SER A 23 -2.69 1.15 19.28
N ALA A 24 -1.79 0.41 18.64
CA ALA A 24 -1.93 -1.04 18.47
C ALA A 24 -1.85 -1.81 19.80
N LEU A 25 -1.05 -1.34 20.76
CA LEU A 25 -0.85 -1.95 22.08
C LEU A 25 -1.90 -1.57 23.14
N GLY A 26 -2.77 -0.59 22.87
CA GLY A 26 -3.80 -0.09 23.80
C GLY A 26 -5.00 -1.02 24.05
N GLN A 27 -4.95 -2.28 23.58
CA GLN A 27 -5.94 -3.35 23.82
C GLN A 27 -5.38 -4.35 24.85
N PRO A 28 -6.21 -5.14 25.57
CA PRO A 28 -5.79 -5.82 26.79
C PRO A 28 -4.56 -6.74 26.60
N LYS A 29 -3.58 -6.54 27.49
CA LYS A 29 -2.28 -7.21 27.55
C LYS A 29 -2.39 -8.75 27.58
N ASP A 30 -1.71 -9.39 26.63
CA ASP A 30 -0.92 -10.64 26.75
C ASP A 30 -0.56 -11.22 25.36
N LEU A 31 -0.10 -10.39 24.41
CA LEU A 31 0.07 -10.82 22.99
C LEU A 31 1.51 -10.79 22.45
N PHE A 32 2.49 -10.21 23.17
CA PHE A 32 3.86 -10.07 22.65
C PHE A 32 4.93 -10.30 23.73
N ASP A 33 6.06 -10.90 23.35
CA ASP A 33 7.26 -11.02 24.19
C ASP A 33 7.81 -9.61 24.49
N ASP A 34 7.86 -9.23 25.78
CA ASP A 34 8.40 -7.96 26.27
C ASP A 34 9.79 -7.66 25.68
N THR A 35 10.56 -8.69 25.36
CA THR A 35 11.91 -8.59 24.77
C THR A 35 11.86 -8.07 23.33
N VAL A 36 10.92 -8.56 22.51
CA VAL A 36 10.75 -8.15 21.10
C VAL A 36 10.22 -6.72 21.04
N GLN A 37 9.20 -6.41 21.85
CA GLN A 37 8.65 -5.06 21.97
C GLN A 37 9.74 -4.06 22.37
N LYS A 38 10.50 -4.37 23.42
CA LYS A 38 11.58 -3.51 23.89
C LYS A 38 12.66 -3.33 22.84
N HIS A 39 13.07 -4.42 22.18
CA HIS A 39 14.09 -4.36 21.14
C HIS A 39 13.69 -3.47 19.95
N TRP A 40 12.45 -3.60 19.47
CA TRP A 40 11.96 -2.79 18.37
C TRP A 40 11.84 -1.31 18.78
N CYS A 41 11.28 -1.01 19.96
CA CYS A 41 11.19 0.36 20.48
C CYS A 41 12.58 1.00 20.65
N ASP A 42 13.55 0.25 21.18
CA ASP A 42 14.93 0.73 21.36
C ASP A 42 15.57 1.10 20.01
N ARG A 43 15.30 0.31 18.96
CA ARG A 43 15.80 0.60 17.61
C ARG A 43 15.10 1.77 16.93
N LEU A 44 13.79 1.93 17.10
CA LEU A 44 13.06 3.11 16.61
C LEU A 44 13.58 4.38 17.30
N PHE A 45 13.77 4.32 18.63
CA PHE A 45 14.33 5.43 19.38
C PHE A 45 15.77 5.75 18.98
N LEU A 46 16.58 4.73 18.71
CA LEU A 46 17.94 4.91 18.18
C LEU A 46 17.90 5.58 16.79
N LEU A 47 17.04 5.11 15.89
CA LEU A 47 16.89 5.73 14.56
C LEU A 47 16.48 7.20 14.66
N LYS A 48 15.54 7.54 15.55
CA LYS A 48 15.15 8.93 15.81
C LYS A 48 16.34 9.76 16.27
N LYS A 49 17.12 9.28 17.24
CA LYS A 49 18.35 9.96 17.69
C LYS A 49 19.38 10.09 16.58
N GLU A 50 19.54 9.07 15.74
CA GLU A 50 20.45 9.11 14.60
C GLU A 50 19.98 10.11 13.53
N ALA A 51 18.67 10.32 13.38
CA ALA A 51 18.11 11.36 12.52
C ALA A 51 18.39 12.76 13.08
N GLU A 52 18.12 12.98 14.36
CA GLU A 52 18.30 14.28 15.05
C GLU A 52 19.77 14.68 15.28
N ALA A 53 20.68 13.71 15.33
CA ALA A 53 22.10 13.96 15.55
C ALA A 53 22.80 14.44 14.27
N ASP A 54 23.74 15.38 14.42
CA ASP A 54 24.70 15.72 13.36
C ASP A 54 25.75 14.59 13.26
N ASN A 55 25.47 13.59 12.42
CA ASN A 55 26.33 12.42 12.21
C ASN A 55 26.63 12.21 10.72
N ASN A 56 27.70 11.46 10.42
CA ASN A 56 28.15 11.20 9.04
C ASN A 56 27.30 10.16 8.26
N MET A 57 26.14 9.74 8.77
CA MET A 57 25.31 8.77 8.06
C MET A 57 24.65 9.40 6.84
N SER A 58 24.59 8.63 5.74
CA SER A 58 23.87 9.04 4.54
C SER A 58 22.36 8.85 4.69
N ASP A 59 21.60 9.66 3.95
CA ASP A 59 20.14 9.57 3.86
C ASP A 59 19.68 8.18 3.38
N THR A 60 20.43 7.55 2.48
CA THR A 60 20.15 6.18 2.03
C THR A 60 20.29 5.15 3.17
N GLU A 61 21.30 5.27 4.03
CA GLU A 61 21.47 4.36 5.17
C GLU A 61 20.36 4.51 6.20
N LEU A 62 19.98 5.76 6.51
CA LEU A 62 18.87 6.07 7.40
C LEU A 62 17.53 5.55 6.84
N TYR A 63 17.32 5.67 5.53
CA TYR A 63 16.12 5.14 4.88
C TYR A 63 16.06 3.61 4.98
N ASN A 64 17.16 2.92 4.68
CA ASN A 64 17.19 1.46 4.75
C ASN A 64 16.90 0.96 6.18
N LYS A 65 17.38 1.66 7.22
CA LYS A 65 17.02 1.38 8.62
C LYS A 65 15.53 1.60 8.89
N ALA A 66 14.95 2.70 8.40
CA ALA A 66 13.53 3.02 8.54
C ALA A 66 12.65 1.96 7.84
N ALA A 67 12.96 1.62 6.60
CA ALA A 67 12.26 0.60 5.82
C ALA A 67 12.33 -0.78 6.52
N ALA A 68 13.52 -1.16 7.03
CA ALA A 68 13.67 -2.40 7.78
C ALA A 68 12.83 -2.41 9.07
N LEU A 69 12.78 -1.30 9.81
CA LEU A 69 11.94 -1.17 11.00
C LEU A 69 10.45 -1.20 10.68
N HIS A 70 10.04 -0.63 9.56
CA HIS A 70 8.66 -0.70 9.08
C HIS A 70 8.27 -2.12 8.65
N ASP A 71 9.14 -2.81 7.90
CA ASP A 71 8.92 -4.20 7.51
C ASP A 71 8.85 -5.12 8.73
N GLU A 72 9.72 -4.88 9.72
CA GLU A 72 9.70 -5.58 10.99
C GLU A 72 8.44 -5.27 11.78
N LEU A 73 8.01 -4.00 11.88
CA LEU A 73 6.76 -3.60 12.51
C LEU A 73 5.57 -4.28 11.85
N THR A 74 5.51 -4.25 10.52
CA THR A 74 4.47 -4.93 9.74
C THR A 74 4.49 -6.42 10.03
N SER A 75 5.68 -7.02 10.11
CA SER A 75 5.83 -8.42 10.48
C SER A 75 5.42 -8.69 11.93
N ILE A 76 5.67 -7.80 12.88
CA ILE A 76 5.31 -7.95 14.30
C ILE A 76 3.80 -7.79 14.47
N LEU A 77 3.20 -6.76 13.87
CA LEU A 77 1.75 -6.57 13.85
C LEU A 77 1.02 -7.72 13.12
N SER A 78 1.72 -8.41 12.21
CA SER A 78 1.24 -9.64 11.57
C SER A 78 1.58 -10.92 12.35
N ARG A 79 2.53 -10.87 13.28
CA ARG A 79 2.96 -11.97 14.15
C ARG A 79 2.37 -11.78 15.54
N ASP A 80 1.12 -12.18 15.67
CA ASP A 80 0.58 -12.50 16.99
C ASP A 80 1.40 -13.65 17.58
N GLY A 81 1.86 -13.52 18.82
CA GLY A 81 2.93 -14.32 19.41
C GLY A 81 2.55 -15.75 19.81
N ARG A 82 2.11 -16.62 18.89
CA ARG A 82 1.84 -18.04 19.21
C ARG A 82 2.22 -19.01 18.11
N HIS A 83 2.48 -20.24 18.57
CA HIS A 83 2.84 -21.47 17.87
C HIS A 83 2.21 -21.70 16.49
N GLU A 84 2.85 -22.58 15.72
CA GLU A 84 2.60 -23.13 14.36
C GLU A 84 1.15 -23.48 13.92
N ASP A 85 0.09 -22.94 14.52
CA ASP A 85 -1.32 -23.21 14.17
C ASP A 85 -2.24 -21.95 14.08
N GLU A 86 -1.71 -20.72 14.12
CA GLU A 86 -2.55 -19.50 14.14
C GLU A 86 -2.61 -18.75 12.78
N ARG A 87 -3.80 -18.81 12.17
CA ARG A 87 -4.19 -18.04 10.98
C ARG A 87 -4.16 -16.55 11.30
N VAL A 88 -3.70 -15.71 10.36
CA VAL A 88 -3.81 -14.24 10.43
C VAL A 88 -5.23 -13.89 10.90
N GLN A 89 -5.34 -13.21 12.05
CA GLN A 89 -6.64 -12.89 12.62
C GLN A 89 -7.43 -12.02 11.63
N PRO A 90 -8.69 -12.36 11.33
CA PRO A 90 -9.50 -11.57 10.42
C PRO A 90 -9.74 -10.17 11.01
N VAL A 91 -9.75 -9.14 10.16
CA VAL A 91 -10.17 -7.80 10.57
C VAL A 91 -11.64 -7.89 11.01
N PRO A 92 -11.98 -7.52 12.26
CA PRO A 92 -13.37 -7.55 12.71
C PRO A 92 -14.20 -6.51 11.96
N VAL A 93 -15.52 -6.72 11.92
CA VAL A 93 -16.48 -5.81 11.27
C VAL A 93 -16.24 -4.37 11.74
N GLY A 94 -15.88 -3.51 10.81
CA GLY A 94 -15.63 -2.11 11.08
C GLY A 94 -14.39 -1.82 11.92
N GLY A 95 -13.40 -2.73 11.87
CA GLY A 95 -12.10 -2.64 12.53
C GLY A 95 -10.92 -2.32 11.61
N HIS A 96 -11.17 -1.93 10.35
CA HIS A 96 -10.12 -1.51 9.42
C HIS A 96 -9.42 -0.24 9.93
N ARG A 97 -8.12 -0.11 9.63
CA ARG A 97 -7.30 1.04 10.04
C ARG A 97 -6.51 1.57 8.86
N LEU A 98 -6.22 2.87 8.90
CA LEU A 98 -5.27 3.48 7.97
C LEU A 98 -3.87 2.93 8.26
N PRO A 99 -3.22 2.22 7.32
CA PRO A 99 -1.87 1.73 7.51
C PRO A 99 -0.89 2.91 7.50
N SER A 100 0.18 2.86 8.27
CA SER A 100 1.25 3.86 8.17
C SER A 100 1.99 3.72 6.84
N LEU A 101 2.56 4.82 6.33
CA LEU A 101 3.38 4.76 5.14
C LEU A 101 4.72 4.05 5.44
N PRO A 102 5.23 3.22 4.49
CA PRO A 102 6.53 2.54 4.64
C PRO A 102 7.73 3.49 4.49
N TYR A 103 7.47 4.75 4.23
CA TYR A 103 8.43 5.83 4.06
C TYR A 103 7.77 7.16 4.42
N ARG A 104 8.57 8.23 4.49
CA ARG A 104 8.09 9.57 4.84
C ARG A 104 7.32 10.22 3.72
N TYR A 105 6.49 11.22 4.03
CA TYR A 105 5.69 11.90 3.02
C TYR A 105 6.52 12.57 1.91
N ASP A 106 7.71 13.06 2.21
CA ASP A 106 8.63 13.71 1.26
C ASP A 106 9.56 12.72 0.53
N ALA A 107 9.53 11.44 0.90
CA ALA A 107 10.54 10.48 0.44
C ALA A 107 10.47 10.22 -1.08
N LEU A 108 9.34 10.48 -1.73
CA LEU A 108 9.17 10.25 -3.17
C LEU A 108 9.46 11.50 -4.00
N GLU A 109 9.91 12.59 -3.41
CA GLU A 109 10.31 13.77 -4.16
C GLU A 109 11.57 13.50 -5.02
N PRO A 110 11.67 14.10 -6.23
CA PRO A 110 10.75 15.06 -6.84
C PRO A 110 9.62 14.39 -7.64
N VAL A 111 9.42 13.08 -7.54
CA VAL A 111 8.47 12.31 -8.37
C VAL A 111 7.03 12.49 -7.90
N ILE A 112 6.79 12.45 -6.59
CA ILE A 112 5.48 12.78 -5.99
C ILE A 112 5.73 13.70 -4.80
N SER A 113 5.10 14.87 -4.80
CA SER A 113 5.31 15.89 -3.76
C SER A 113 4.78 15.45 -2.40
N GLU A 114 5.41 15.96 -1.34
CA GLU A 114 4.98 15.74 0.04
C GLU A 114 3.50 16.13 0.23
N GLU A 115 3.08 17.25 -0.36
CA GLU A 115 1.71 17.75 -0.29
C GLU A 115 0.69 16.72 -0.81
N ILE A 116 0.98 16.11 -1.96
CA ILE A 116 0.15 15.04 -2.52
C ILE A 116 0.13 13.86 -1.55
N MET A 117 1.30 13.39 -1.11
CA MET A 117 1.40 12.23 -0.23
C MET A 117 0.62 12.41 1.07
N ARG A 118 0.67 13.58 1.71
CA ARG A 118 -0.08 13.88 2.94
C ARG A 118 -1.58 13.90 2.69
N LEU A 119 -2.06 14.57 1.65
CA LEU A 119 -3.50 14.65 1.35
C LEU A 119 -4.04 13.28 0.92
N HIS A 120 -3.32 12.59 0.05
CA HIS A 120 -3.70 11.29 -0.51
C HIS A 120 -3.79 10.22 0.59
N HIS A 121 -2.85 10.22 1.53
CA HIS A 121 -2.87 9.31 2.68
C HIS A 121 -3.86 9.74 3.77
N LEU A 122 -3.66 10.91 4.38
CA LEU A 122 -4.37 11.31 5.60
C LEU A 122 -5.82 11.78 5.35
N LYS A 123 -6.19 12.07 4.10
CA LYS A 123 -7.56 12.49 3.76
C LYS A 123 -8.26 11.46 2.87
N HIS A 124 -7.71 11.17 1.69
CA HIS A 124 -8.37 10.28 0.73
C HIS A 124 -8.39 8.84 1.25
N HIS A 125 -7.24 8.27 1.63
CA HIS A 125 -7.20 6.90 2.15
C HIS A 125 -7.98 6.73 3.46
N GLN A 126 -7.87 7.69 4.39
CA GLN A 126 -8.66 7.69 5.63
C GLN A 126 -10.18 7.64 5.36
N THR A 127 -10.67 8.37 4.35
CA THR A 127 -12.09 8.35 3.98
C THR A 127 -12.54 6.96 3.50
N TYR A 128 -11.67 6.22 2.80
CA TYR A 128 -11.98 4.84 2.40
C TYR A 128 -12.04 3.89 3.60
N VAL A 129 -11.12 4.03 4.56
CA VAL A 129 -11.14 3.24 5.80
C VAL A 129 -12.43 3.49 6.59
N ASP A 130 -12.79 4.75 6.81
CA ASP A 130 -13.97 5.13 7.58
C ASP A 130 -15.27 4.68 6.90
N GLY A 131 -15.35 4.83 5.57
CA GLY A 131 -16.51 4.43 4.78
C GLY A 131 -16.70 2.91 4.75
N LEU A 132 -15.63 2.14 4.60
CA LEU A 132 -15.68 0.67 4.68
C LEU A 132 -16.15 0.23 6.05
N ASN A 133 -15.56 0.81 7.10
CA ASN A 133 -15.94 0.49 8.47
C ASN A 133 -17.42 0.77 8.76
N LYS A 134 -17.93 1.88 8.22
CA LYS A 134 -19.35 2.24 8.35
C LYS A 134 -20.23 1.24 7.59
N ALA A 135 -19.92 0.94 6.34
CA ALA A 135 -20.70 0.02 5.52
C ALA A 135 -20.82 -1.36 6.17
N GLU A 136 -19.70 -1.91 6.66
CA GLU A 136 -19.68 -3.20 7.36
C GLU A 136 -20.56 -3.24 8.61
N LYS A 137 -20.49 -2.18 9.44
CA LYS A 137 -21.33 -2.06 10.65
C LYS A 137 -22.82 -1.96 10.31
N GLU A 138 -23.18 -1.20 9.28
CA GLU A 138 -24.58 -1.07 8.87
C GLU A 138 -25.12 -2.36 8.24
N MET A 139 -24.30 -3.09 7.48
CA MET A 139 -24.65 -4.43 7.01
C MET A 139 -24.81 -5.43 8.16
N GLN A 140 -23.99 -5.33 9.21
CA GLN A 140 -24.17 -6.13 10.43
C GLN A 140 -25.50 -5.81 11.11
N LYS A 141 -25.82 -4.53 11.35
CA LYS A 141 -27.10 -4.10 11.93
C LYS A 141 -28.30 -4.58 11.11
N ALA A 142 -28.21 -4.55 9.78
CA ALA A 142 -29.25 -5.06 8.89
C ALA A 142 -29.52 -6.56 9.15
N ARG A 143 -28.47 -7.38 9.33
CA ARG A 143 -28.59 -8.80 9.67
C ARG A 143 -29.19 -9.01 11.06
N GLU A 144 -28.80 -8.21 12.04
CA GLU A 144 -29.27 -8.31 13.43
C GLU A 144 -30.74 -7.92 13.58
N ASN A 145 -31.17 -6.86 12.89
CA ASN A 145 -32.53 -6.33 12.99
C ASN A 145 -33.50 -6.93 11.95
N GLY A 146 -32.98 -7.66 10.96
CA GLY A 146 -33.78 -8.18 9.84
C GLY A 146 -34.28 -7.09 8.87
N ASP A 147 -33.70 -5.88 8.91
CA ASP A 147 -34.05 -4.77 8.01
C ASP A 147 -33.01 -4.62 6.90
N PHE A 148 -33.40 -5.04 5.69
CA PHE A 148 -32.56 -4.99 4.50
C PHE A 148 -32.93 -3.85 3.55
N GLY A 149 -33.74 -2.87 3.98
CA GLY A 149 -34.22 -1.78 3.10
C GLY A 149 -33.08 -0.99 2.42
N LEU A 150 -31.93 -0.87 3.08
CA LEU A 150 -30.74 -0.18 2.56
C LEU A 150 -29.60 -1.13 2.15
N ILE A 151 -29.80 -2.45 2.10
CA ILE A 151 -28.68 -3.38 1.89
C ILE A 151 -27.95 -3.13 0.56
N LYS A 152 -28.68 -2.82 -0.51
CA LYS A 152 -28.09 -2.48 -1.82
C LYS A 152 -27.17 -1.25 -1.74
N HIS A 153 -27.50 -0.27 -0.91
CA HIS A 153 -26.65 0.89 -0.69
C HIS A 153 -25.36 0.48 0.02
N TRP A 154 -25.47 -0.25 1.13
CA TRP A 154 -24.30 -0.62 1.92
C TRP A 154 -23.35 -1.58 1.22
N GLU A 155 -23.85 -2.51 0.42
CA GLU A 155 -23.02 -3.37 -0.44
C GLU A 155 -22.23 -2.55 -1.48
N ARG A 156 -22.85 -1.50 -2.04
CA ARG A 156 -22.16 -0.57 -2.96
C ARG A 156 -21.09 0.25 -2.24
N GLU A 157 -21.39 0.76 -1.04
CA GLU A 157 -20.42 1.51 -0.24
C GLU A 157 -19.25 0.62 0.17
N ALA A 158 -19.50 -0.63 0.58
CA ALA A 158 -18.47 -1.60 0.90
C ALA A 158 -17.58 -1.90 -0.31
N ALA A 159 -18.14 -2.08 -1.51
CA ALA A 159 -17.35 -2.28 -2.72
C ALA A 159 -16.47 -1.07 -3.07
N PHE A 160 -17.02 0.15 -3.00
CA PHE A 160 -16.29 1.38 -3.32
C PHE A 160 -15.19 1.68 -2.30
N HIS A 161 -15.54 1.74 -1.02
CA HIS A 161 -14.60 2.07 0.06
C HIS A 161 -13.63 0.91 0.33
N GLY A 162 -14.07 -0.35 0.22
CA GLY A 162 -13.21 -1.53 0.36
C GLY A 162 -12.14 -1.59 -0.72
N SER A 163 -12.54 -1.45 -1.99
CA SER A 163 -11.58 -1.42 -3.09
C SER A 163 -10.65 -0.20 -2.98
N GLY A 164 -11.17 0.96 -2.56
CA GLY A 164 -10.37 2.15 -2.29
C GLY A 164 -9.30 1.92 -1.23
N HIS A 165 -9.68 1.36 -0.08
CA HIS A 165 -8.75 1.06 1.01
C HIS A 165 -7.68 0.06 0.57
N TYR A 166 -8.07 -1.04 -0.06
CA TYR A 166 -7.12 -2.09 -0.44
C TYR A 166 -6.17 -1.63 -1.55
N LEU A 167 -6.66 -0.92 -2.58
CA LEU A 167 -5.79 -0.42 -3.65
C LEU A 167 -4.78 0.61 -3.14
N HIS A 168 -5.18 1.53 -2.25
CA HIS A 168 -4.24 2.49 -1.66
C HIS A 168 -3.22 1.80 -0.76
N THR A 169 -3.63 0.81 0.03
CA THR A 169 -2.70 0.01 0.86
C THR A 169 -1.62 -0.65 0.00
N ILE A 170 -1.98 -1.15 -1.19
CA ILE A 170 -1.02 -1.72 -2.15
C ILE A 170 -0.17 -0.61 -2.79
N PHE A 171 -0.79 0.52 -3.17
CA PHE A 171 -0.12 1.65 -3.81
C PHE A 171 1.04 2.20 -2.98
N TRP A 172 0.86 2.35 -1.67
CA TRP A 172 1.94 2.81 -0.77
C TRP A 172 3.11 1.82 -0.74
N SER A 173 2.84 0.52 -0.68
CA SER A 173 3.89 -0.51 -0.63
C SER A 173 4.62 -0.65 -1.97
N ASN A 174 3.92 -0.38 -3.08
CA ASN A 174 4.43 -0.43 -4.44
C ASN A 174 5.39 0.73 -4.79
N MET A 175 5.63 1.66 -3.87
CA MET A 175 6.57 2.77 -4.08
C MET A 175 7.70 2.76 -3.05
N SER A 176 8.84 3.37 -3.39
CA SER A 176 10.00 3.52 -2.52
C SER A 176 10.92 4.64 -3.04
N PRO A 177 11.60 5.41 -2.16
CA PRO A 177 12.67 6.33 -2.55
C PRO A 177 13.83 5.65 -3.28
N ASP A 178 14.13 4.39 -2.93
CA ASP A 178 15.14 3.56 -3.61
C ASP A 178 14.52 2.71 -4.73
N GLY A 179 13.35 3.12 -5.22
CA GLY A 179 12.60 2.44 -6.26
C GLY A 179 13.17 2.63 -7.68
N GLY A 180 12.36 2.25 -8.66
CA GLY A 180 12.72 2.32 -10.07
C GLY A 180 13.50 1.11 -10.55
N GLY A 181 14.13 1.25 -11.73
CA GLY A 181 14.80 0.12 -12.39
C GLY A 181 13.81 -0.94 -12.90
N GLU A 182 14.24 -2.20 -12.88
CA GLU A 182 13.50 -3.35 -13.42
C GLU A 182 13.30 -4.45 -12.36
N PRO A 183 12.22 -5.25 -12.47
CA PRO A 183 12.04 -6.42 -11.62
C PRO A 183 13.09 -7.48 -11.92
N SER A 184 13.44 -8.25 -10.89
CA SER A 184 14.39 -9.36 -10.96
C SER A 184 13.74 -10.71 -10.68
N GLY A 185 14.51 -11.79 -10.83
CA GLY A 185 14.09 -13.15 -10.46
C GLY A 185 12.82 -13.64 -11.16
N GLN A 186 11.97 -14.33 -10.40
CA GLN A 186 10.76 -14.99 -10.94
C GLN A 186 9.75 -13.99 -11.53
N LEU A 187 9.64 -12.78 -10.96
CA LEU A 187 8.76 -11.74 -11.47
C LEU A 187 9.22 -11.25 -12.85
N SER A 188 10.52 -11.01 -13.02
CA SER A 188 11.09 -10.61 -14.32
C SER A 188 10.80 -11.64 -15.41
N GLN A 189 10.95 -12.93 -15.08
CA GLN A 189 10.67 -14.02 -16.03
C GLN A 189 9.17 -14.12 -16.36
N ALA A 190 8.29 -13.95 -15.37
CA ALA A 190 6.84 -13.95 -15.59
C ALA A 190 6.41 -12.78 -16.49
N ILE A 191 6.97 -11.59 -16.29
CA ILE A 191 6.73 -10.41 -17.14
C ILE A 191 7.21 -10.67 -18.57
N LYS A 192 8.42 -11.20 -18.76
CA LYS A 192 8.93 -11.55 -20.09
C LYS A 192 8.05 -12.59 -20.78
N THR A 193 7.52 -13.56 -20.04
CA THR A 193 6.65 -14.61 -20.58
C THR A 193 5.29 -14.04 -21.00
N ALA A 194 4.68 -13.19 -20.18
CA ALA A 194 3.35 -12.64 -20.45
C ALA A 194 3.35 -11.51 -21.50
N PHE A 195 4.38 -10.66 -21.50
CA PHE A 195 4.40 -9.42 -22.29
C PHE A 195 5.54 -9.38 -23.32
N GLY A 196 6.39 -10.40 -23.37
CA GLY A 196 7.53 -10.52 -24.28
C GLY A 196 8.81 -9.82 -23.78
N SER A 197 8.71 -8.65 -23.16
CA SER A 197 9.83 -7.95 -22.52
C SER A 197 9.35 -6.99 -21.44
N PHE A 198 10.27 -6.54 -20.58
CA PHE A 198 9.96 -5.49 -19.59
C PHE A 198 9.53 -4.19 -20.28
N GLU A 199 10.21 -3.77 -21.35
CA GLU A 199 9.83 -2.57 -22.11
C GLU A 199 8.42 -2.66 -22.70
N LYS A 200 8.03 -3.82 -23.24
CA LYS A 200 6.66 -4.03 -23.75
C LYS A 200 5.63 -3.99 -22.63
N PHE A 201 5.94 -4.61 -21.49
CA PHE A 201 5.12 -4.53 -20.29
C PHE A 201 4.95 -3.08 -19.81
N LYS A 202 6.06 -2.36 -19.62
CA LYS A 202 6.08 -0.96 -19.17
C LYS A 202 5.28 -0.07 -20.10
N LYS A 203 5.43 -0.26 -21.42
CA LYS A 203 4.65 0.45 -22.43
C LYS A 203 3.16 0.13 -22.32
N HIS A 204 2.77 -1.14 -22.26
CA HIS A 204 1.37 -1.54 -22.13
C HIS A 204 0.75 -0.97 -20.84
N PHE A 205 1.41 -1.13 -19.70
CA PHE A 205 0.94 -0.62 -18.41
C PHE A 205 0.80 0.91 -18.42
N SER A 206 1.78 1.63 -18.99
CA SER A 206 1.74 3.08 -19.09
C SER A 206 0.60 3.58 -19.98
N GLU A 207 0.36 2.93 -21.12
CA GLU A 207 -0.75 3.30 -21.99
C GLU A 207 -2.10 2.97 -21.35
N ALA A 208 -2.22 1.84 -20.65
CA ALA A 208 -3.41 1.53 -19.86
C ALA A 208 -3.71 2.62 -18.81
N ALA A 209 -2.69 3.04 -18.05
CA ALA A 209 -2.81 4.08 -17.02
C ALA A 209 -3.23 5.45 -17.60
N LYS A 210 -2.64 5.85 -18.72
CA LYS A 210 -2.97 7.13 -19.38
C LYS A 210 -4.42 7.16 -19.87
N ASN A 211 -4.90 6.04 -20.41
CA ASN A 211 -6.20 5.92 -21.07
C ASN A 211 -7.34 5.46 -20.15
N VAL A 212 -7.14 5.42 -18.82
CA VAL A 212 -8.25 5.22 -17.88
C VAL A 212 -9.27 6.34 -18.07
N GLU A 213 -10.52 5.97 -18.36
CA GLU A 213 -11.61 6.94 -18.51
C GLU A 213 -11.98 7.57 -17.16
N ALA A 214 -12.01 8.90 -17.11
CA ALA A 214 -12.22 9.68 -15.90
C ALA A 214 -11.20 9.37 -14.79
N VAL A 215 -11.59 8.55 -13.80
CA VAL A 215 -10.82 8.26 -12.58
C VAL A 215 -10.67 6.76 -12.39
N GLY A 216 -9.50 6.31 -11.93
CA GLY A 216 -9.25 4.89 -11.76
C GLY A 216 -7.79 4.51 -11.62
N TRP A 217 -7.48 3.29 -12.07
CA TRP A 217 -6.21 2.62 -11.81
C TRP A 217 -5.73 1.84 -13.03
N ALA A 218 -4.42 1.72 -13.19
CA ALA A 218 -3.81 0.61 -13.92
C ALA A 218 -3.31 -0.44 -12.93
N ILE A 219 -3.56 -1.72 -13.23
CA ILE A 219 -3.30 -2.81 -12.29
C ILE A 219 -2.64 -3.98 -13.02
N LEU A 220 -1.43 -4.35 -12.61
CA LEU A 220 -0.81 -5.62 -12.93
C LEU A 220 -1.36 -6.65 -11.95
N VAL A 221 -1.94 -7.72 -12.47
CA VAL A 221 -2.51 -8.79 -11.65
C VAL A 221 -1.85 -10.14 -11.95
N TRP A 222 -1.84 -11.02 -10.95
CA TRP A 222 -1.81 -12.45 -11.19
C TRP A 222 -3.24 -12.93 -11.42
N ALA A 223 -3.46 -13.68 -12.50
CA ALA A 223 -4.74 -14.30 -12.82
C ALA A 223 -4.68 -15.81 -12.50
N PRO A 224 -5.22 -16.27 -11.35
CA PRO A 224 -5.07 -17.65 -10.89
C PRO A 224 -5.72 -18.71 -11.77
N ARG A 225 -6.61 -18.36 -12.70
CA ARG A 225 -7.25 -19.30 -13.65
C ARG A 225 -6.45 -19.51 -14.92
N SER A 226 -5.83 -18.44 -15.41
CA SER A 226 -5.03 -18.45 -16.63
C SER A 226 -3.53 -18.63 -16.37
N HIS A 227 -3.12 -18.65 -15.10
CA HIS A 227 -1.75 -18.87 -14.62
C HIS A 227 -0.76 -17.88 -15.26
N ARG A 228 -1.19 -16.64 -15.46
CA ARG A 228 -0.38 -15.60 -16.11
C ARG A 228 -0.58 -14.25 -15.47
N LEU A 229 0.33 -13.34 -15.83
CA LEU A 229 0.19 -11.93 -15.54
C LEU A 229 -0.74 -11.27 -16.57
N GLU A 230 -1.59 -10.37 -16.09
CA GLU A 230 -2.47 -9.54 -16.93
C GLU A 230 -2.38 -8.08 -16.50
N ILE A 231 -2.71 -7.15 -17.40
CA ILE A 231 -2.90 -5.74 -17.08
C ILE A 231 -4.38 -5.44 -17.23
N LEU A 232 -4.97 -4.88 -16.18
CA LEU A 232 -6.36 -4.41 -16.16
C LEU A 232 -6.37 -2.91 -15.87
N THR A 233 -7.46 -2.26 -16.26
CA THR A 233 -7.84 -0.95 -15.74
C THR A 233 -9.02 -1.12 -14.80
N ALA A 234 -9.04 -0.34 -13.72
CA ALA A 234 -10.21 -0.24 -12.85
C ALA A 234 -10.76 1.19 -12.91
N GLU A 235 -12.05 1.34 -13.15
CA GLU A 235 -12.73 2.62 -12.99
C GLU A 235 -13.15 2.81 -11.53
N LYS A 236 -13.07 4.05 -11.04
CA LYS A 236 -13.21 4.35 -9.61
C LYS A 236 -12.23 3.51 -8.78
N HIS A 237 -12.71 2.52 -8.03
CA HIS A 237 -11.86 1.52 -7.38
C HIS A 237 -12.29 0.08 -7.69
N GLN A 238 -13.59 -0.13 -7.94
CA GLN A 238 -14.22 -1.46 -7.97
C GLN A 238 -14.77 -1.85 -9.35
N ASN A 239 -14.86 -0.92 -10.30
CA ASN A 239 -15.44 -1.20 -11.62
C ASN A 239 -14.37 -1.73 -12.59
N LEU A 240 -14.81 -2.54 -13.58
CA LEU A 240 -13.98 -3.13 -14.63
C LEU A 240 -12.87 -4.09 -14.13
N THR A 241 -12.98 -4.56 -12.90
CA THR A 241 -12.11 -5.61 -12.37
C THR A 241 -12.60 -7.00 -12.77
N GLN A 242 -11.68 -7.96 -12.88
CA GLN A 242 -12.03 -9.38 -12.95
C GLN A 242 -12.10 -9.93 -11.53
N TRP A 243 -13.13 -10.71 -11.20
CA TRP A 243 -13.17 -11.41 -9.93
C TRP A 243 -12.00 -12.41 -9.84
N ASP A 244 -11.50 -12.63 -8.63
CA ASP A 244 -10.51 -13.67 -8.31
C ASP A 244 -9.08 -13.40 -8.85
N VAL A 245 -8.82 -12.24 -9.46
CA VAL A 245 -7.45 -11.79 -9.76
C VAL A 245 -6.80 -11.15 -8.53
N ILE A 246 -5.47 -11.21 -8.46
CA ILE A 246 -4.69 -10.71 -7.31
C ILE A 246 -3.81 -9.54 -7.77
N PRO A 247 -4.08 -8.30 -7.31
CA PRO A 247 -3.26 -7.13 -7.65
C PRO A 247 -1.82 -7.24 -7.12
N LEU A 248 -0.85 -6.90 -7.98
CA LEU A 248 0.58 -6.97 -7.68
C LEU A 248 1.23 -5.58 -7.73
N LEU A 249 0.97 -4.84 -8.80
CA LEU A 249 1.43 -3.47 -9.02
C LEU A 249 0.22 -2.61 -9.41
N VAL A 250 -0.08 -1.59 -8.63
CA VAL A 250 -1.19 -0.65 -8.87
C VAL A 250 -0.65 0.77 -9.08
N LEU A 251 -1.30 1.52 -9.97
CA LEU A 251 -1.04 2.94 -10.18
C LEU A 251 -2.34 3.72 -10.11
N ASP A 252 -2.46 4.59 -9.10
CA ASP A 252 -3.57 5.52 -8.97
C ASP A 252 -3.47 6.64 -10.02
N VAL A 253 -4.49 6.77 -10.88
CA VAL A 253 -4.63 7.86 -11.85
C VAL A 253 -5.91 8.68 -11.62
N TRP A 254 -6.46 8.64 -10.41
CA TRP A 254 -7.35 9.70 -9.93
C TRP A 254 -6.62 11.04 -9.91
N GLU A 255 -7.32 12.12 -10.20
CA GLU A 255 -6.71 13.46 -10.27
C GLU A 255 -6.07 13.87 -8.94
N HIS A 256 -6.62 13.45 -7.79
CA HIS A 256 -5.99 13.74 -6.49
C HIS A 256 -4.56 13.20 -6.36
N ALA A 257 -4.19 12.17 -7.12
CA ALA A 257 -2.88 11.53 -7.03
C ALA A 257 -1.78 12.32 -7.74
N TYR A 258 -2.12 13.28 -8.60
CA TYR A 258 -1.12 13.98 -9.42
C TYR A 258 -1.41 15.45 -9.69
N TYR A 259 -2.67 15.91 -9.58
CA TYR A 259 -3.08 17.19 -10.14
C TYR A 259 -2.39 18.40 -9.48
N LEU A 260 -2.05 18.33 -8.19
CA LEU A 260 -1.34 19.42 -7.52
C LEU A 260 0.03 19.69 -8.15
N GLN A 261 0.75 18.66 -8.61
CA GLN A 261 2.09 18.75 -9.17
C GLN A 261 2.13 18.73 -10.71
N TYR A 262 1.33 17.87 -11.34
CA TYR A 262 1.34 17.62 -12.79
C TYR A 262 0.17 18.27 -13.53
N LYS A 263 -0.80 18.86 -12.82
CA LYS A 263 -2.00 19.47 -13.41
C LYS A 263 -2.69 18.48 -14.36
N ASN A 264 -2.99 18.88 -15.59
CA ASN A 264 -3.61 18.03 -16.60
C ASN A 264 -2.61 17.05 -17.29
N GLU A 265 -1.31 17.09 -16.97
CA GLU A 265 -0.29 16.24 -17.60
C GLU A 265 -0.21 14.84 -16.96
N ARG A 266 -1.32 14.07 -16.97
CA ARG A 266 -1.35 12.68 -16.46
C ARG A 266 -0.23 11.82 -17.04
N ALA A 267 0.07 11.96 -18.34
CA ALA A 267 1.11 11.20 -19.00
C ALA A 267 2.50 11.42 -18.38
N LYS A 268 2.79 12.65 -17.94
CA LYS A 268 4.05 13.00 -17.28
C LYS A 268 4.13 12.40 -15.89
N TYR A 269 3.04 12.42 -15.12
CA TYR A 269 2.96 11.71 -13.85
C TYR A 269 3.25 10.21 -14.01
N VAL A 270 2.58 9.54 -14.97
CA VAL A 270 2.81 8.10 -15.26
C VAL A 270 4.26 7.83 -15.64
N GLU A 271 4.88 8.70 -16.43
CA GLU A 271 6.29 8.58 -16.81
C GLU A 271 7.23 8.70 -15.59
N GLN A 272 7.00 9.69 -14.72
CA GLN A 272 7.83 9.90 -13.54
C GLN A 272 7.63 8.80 -12.49
N TRP A 273 6.41 8.31 -12.29
CA TRP A 273 6.08 7.29 -11.29
C TRP A 273 6.93 6.02 -11.43
N TRP A 274 7.32 5.63 -12.64
CA TRP A 274 8.21 4.49 -12.87
C TRP A 274 9.56 4.59 -12.14
N LYS A 275 10.01 5.79 -11.76
CA LYS A 275 11.26 6.00 -11.03
C LYS A 275 11.18 5.60 -9.55
N VAL A 276 9.97 5.48 -8.99
CA VAL A 276 9.77 5.14 -7.57
C VAL A 276 9.15 3.77 -7.37
N VAL A 277 8.93 2.97 -8.42
CA VAL A 277 8.32 1.64 -8.30
C VAL A 277 9.19 0.71 -7.46
N ASN A 278 8.61 0.15 -6.40
CA ASN A 278 9.25 -0.81 -5.51
C ASN A 278 9.09 -2.25 -6.02
N TRP A 279 10.01 -2.68 -6.88
CA TRP A 279 9.98 -4.05 -7.42
C TRP A 279 10.17 -5.15 -6.37
N ARG A 280 10.70 -4.84 -5.17
CA ARG A 280 10.84 -5.80 -4.07
C ARG A 280 9.46 -6.18 -3.52
N ASP A 281 8.60 -5.19 -3.28
CA ASP A 281 7.22 -5.42 -2.84
C ASP A 281 6.41 -6.19 -3.91
N VAL A 282 6.46 -5.75 -5.16
CA VAL A 282 5.76 -6.44 -6.27
C VAL A 282 6.24 -7.89 -6.40
N GLY A 283 7.54 -8.13 -6.24
CA GLY A 283 8.12 -9.48 -6.26
C GLY A 283 7.65 -10.35 -5.09
N LYS A 284 7.54 -9.79 -3.88
CA LYS A 284 7.00 -10.48 -2.71
C LYS A 284 5.53 -10.85 -2.91
N ARG A 285 4.70 -9.89 -3.33
CA ARG A 285 3.28 -10.11 -3.66
C ARG A 285 3.11 -11.18 -4.72
N PHE A 286 3.93 -11.13 -5.78
CA PHE A 286 3.89 -12.15 -6.83
C PHE A 286 4.24 -13.55 -6.31
N LYS A 287 5.24 -13.67 -5.43
CA LYS A 287 5.64 -14.95 -4.83
C LYS A 287 4.51 -15.58 -4.03
N GLU A 288 3.72 -14.79 -3.31
CA GLU A 288 2.54 -15.26 -2.57
C GLU A 288 1.40 -15.58 -3.54
N ALA A 289 1.05 -14.65 -4.43
CA ALA A 289 -0.08 -14.77 -5.36
C ALA A 289 0.04 -16.00 -6.28
N LYS A 290 1.24 -16.30 -6.79
CA LYS A 290 1.46 -17.44 -7.70
C LYS A 290 1.24 -18.82 -7.07
N THR A 291 1.12 -18.89 -5.75
CA THR A 291 0.76 -20.14 -5.05
C THR A 291 -0.72 -20.45 -5.17
N ILE A 292 -1.55 -19.44 -5.47
CA ILE A 292 -2.98 -19.57 -5.70
C ILE A 292 -3.18 -19.87 -7.18
N MET A 293 -3.63 -21.09 -7.46
CA MET A 293 -3.92 -21.59 -8.81
C MET A 293 -5.24 -22.33 -8.80
N TRP A 294 -6.14 -21.93 -9.69
CA TRP A 294 -7.35 -22.68 -9.97
C TRP A 294 -7.15 -23.58 -11.17
N GLN A 295 -8.03 -24.56 -11.35
CA GLN A 295 -8.05 -25.36 -12.56
C GLN A 295 -8.28 -24.46 -13.79
N PRO A 296 -7.36 -24.45 -14.77
CA PRO A 296 -7.59 -23.79 -16.05
C PRO A 296 -8.72 -24.50 -16.82
N TYR A 297 -9.53 -23.74 -17.55
CA TYR A 297 -10.57 -24.23 -18.45
C TYR A 297 -10.54 -23.49 -19.78
#